data_AF-A0AAC9NZN2-F1
#
_entry.id   AF-A0AAC9NZN2-F1
#
_cell.length_a   1.000
_cell.length_b   1.000
_cell.length_c   1.000
_cell.angle_alpha   90.00
_cell.angle_beta   90.00
_cell.angle_gamma   90.00
#
_symmetry.space_group_name_H-M   'P 1'
#
loop_
_entity.id
_entity.type
_entity.pdbx_description
1 polymer ?
#
loop_
_entity_poly.entity_id
_entity_poly.type
_entity_poly.pdbx_seq_one_letter_code
_entity_poly.pdbx_strand_id
1 'polypeptide(L)'
;MPDSATDAFQLDARLEADTRAIGELGLSRLLLMNDSRFPWLILVPRRAQARELVDLSEADHAALSAEIRQVSQALRDLVPTDKLNVAALGNMVPQLHVHVIARTRGDAAWPGPVWGAGRAEPYDVAAAERLMAGLRARLGL
;
A
#
# COMPACT_ATOMS: atom_id res chain seq x y z
N MET A 1 1.13 37.20 11.07
CA MET A 1 0.75 36.15 10.12
C MET A 1 2.04 35.49 9.65
N PRO A 2 2.27 34.20 9.88
CA PRO A 2 3.26 33.46 9.12
C PRO A 2 2.57 32.82 7.89
N ASP A 3 3.26 32.87 6.76
CA ASP A 3 2.89 32.25 5.50
C ASP A 3 2.56 30.76 5.69
N SER A 4 1.29 30.37 5.55
CA SER A 4 0.92 28.97 5.38
C SER A 4 1.03 28.63 3.90
N ALA A 5 2.25 28.38 3.43
CA ALA A 5 2.40 27.51 2.28
C ALA A 5 1.69 26.21 2.66
N THR A 6 0.55 25.92 2.02
CA THR A 6 -0.11 24.63 2.08
C THR A 6 0.94 23.58 1.74
N ASP A 7 1.42 22.84 2.73
CA ASP A 7 2.34 21.72 2.54
C ASP A 7 1.66 20.74 1.57
N ALA A 8 2.06 20.80 0.30
CA ALA A 8 1.56 19.91 -0.71
C ALA A 8 2.00 18.48 -0.35
N PHE A 9 1.10 17.51 -0.52
CA PHE A 9 1.46 16.11 -0.31
C PHE A 9 2.65 15.71 -1.20
N GLN A 10 3.67 15.12 -0.60
CA GLN A 10 4.82 14.52 -1.27
C GLN A 10 5.00 13.10 -0.73
N LEU A 11 5.23 12.13 -1.62
CA LEU A 11 5.51 10.76 -1.20
C LEU A 11 6.90 10.69 -0.54
N ASP A 12 7.01 9.97 0.57
CA ASP A 12 8.30 9.73 1.22
C ASP A 12 9.29 9.07 0.24
N ALA A 13 10.53 9.55 0.23
CA ALA A 13 11.55 9.09 -0.72
C ALA A 13 11.85 7.59 -0.62
N ARG A 14 11.68 6.96 0.56
CA ARG A 14 11.85 5.51 0.71
C ARG A 14 10.68 4.75 0.10
N LEU A 15 9.44 5.23 0.29
CA LEU A 15 8.28 4.65 -0.38
C LEU A 15 8.41 4.78 -1.90
N GLU A 16 8.86 5.93 -2.40
CA GLU A 16 9.12 6.12 -3.83
C GLU A 16 10.20 5.16 -4.36
N ALA A 17 11.29 4.94 -3.60
CA ALA A 17 12.38 4.06 -4.01
C ALA A 17 12.03 2.56 -3.94
N ASP A 18 11.25 2.14 -2.94
CA ASP A 18 10.97 0.73 -2.66
C ASP A 18 9.71 0.21 -3.39
N THR A 19 8.96 1.09 -4.06
CA THR A 19 7.67 0.74 -4.65
C THR A 19 7.53 1.15 -6.12
N ARG A 20 6.48 0.64 -6.77
CA ARG A 20 6.03 1.05 -8.10
C ARG A 20 4.63 1.65 -7.99
N ALA A 21 4.38 2.79 -8.64
CA ALA A 21 3.06 3.42 -8.61
C ALA A 21 2.03 2.66 -9.46
N ILE A 22 0.91 2.27 -8.85
CA ILE A 22 -0.23 1.67 -9.57
C ILE A 22 -1.15 2.78 -10.07
N GLY A 23 -1.55 3.71 -9.20
CA GLY A 23 -2.46 4.79 -9.52
C GLY A 23 -2.93 5.54 -8.27
N GLU A 24 -3.96 6.36 -8.43
CA GLU A 24 -4.51 7.19 -7.36
C GLU A 24 -6.00 6.91 -7.17
N LEU A 25 -6.38 6.55 -5.94
CA LEU A 25 -7.76 6.47 -5.49
C LEU A 25 -8.23 7.85 -4.99
N GLY A 26 -9.45 7.93 -4.47
CA GLY A 26 -10.05 9.19 -4.00
C GLY A 26 -9.19 9.91 -2.95
N LEU A 27 -8.69 9.18 -1.96
CA LEU A 27 -7.82 9.68 -0.89
C LEU A 27 -6.37 9.23 -1.07
N SER A 28 -6.14 7.95 -1.38
CA SER A 28 -4.79 7.37 -1.30
C SER A 28 -4.10 7.19 -2.65
N ARG A 29 -2.78 7.35 -2.68
CA ARG A 29 -1.94 6.79 -3.73
C ARG A 29 -1.80 5.28 -3.47
N LEU A 30 -1.94 4.47 -4.51
CA LEU A 30 -1.78 3.02 -4.46
C LEU A 30 -0.44 2.61 -5.07
N LEU A 31 0.35 1.88 -4.29
CA LEU A 31 1.70 1.46 -4.63
C LEU A 31 1.81 -0.06 -4.56
N LEU A 32 2.69 -0.64 -5.39
CA LEU A 32 3.13 -2.02 -5.33
C LEU A 32 4.52 -2.06 -4.68
N MET A 33 4.66 -2.72 -3.53
CA MET A 33 5.97 -2.98 -2.92
C MET A 33 6.81 -3.84 -3.88
N ASN A 34 8.07 -3.45 -4.11
CA ASN A 34 8.95 -4.15 -5.04
C ASN A 34 9.59 -5.40 -4.41
N ASP A 35 8.74 -6.27 -3.85
CA ASP A 35 9.10 -7.56 -3.28
C ASP A 35 8.12 -8.63 -3.80
N SER A 36 8.57 -9.37 -4.80
CA SER A 36 7.79 -10.38 -5.53
C SER A 36 7.49 -11.64 -4.76
N ARG A 37 8.10 -11.81 -3.58
CA ARG A 37 7.81 -12.92 -2.66
C ARG A 37 6.36 -12.87 -2.16
N PHE A 38 5.73 -11.70 -2.16
CA PHE A 38 4.36 -11.48 -1.72
C PHE A 38 3.63 -10.49 -2.63
N PRO A 39 2.37 -10.73 -3.02
CA PRO A 39 1.53 -9.68 -3.59
C PRO A 39 1.21 -8.65 -2.50
N TRP A 40 1.93 -7.53 -2.53
CA TRP A 40 1.97 -6.55 -1.44
C TRP A 40 1.71 -5.13 -1.94
N LEU A 41 0.55 -4.60 -1.57
CA LEU A 41 0.11 -3.25 -1.88
C LEU A 41 0.28 -2.31 -0.70
N ILE A 42 0.47 -1.03 -0.98
CA ILE A 42 0.56 0.03 0.02
C ILE A 42 -0.35 1.18 -0.39
N LEU A 43 -1.24 1.57 0.53
CA LEU A 43 -2.07 2.76 0.42
C LEU A 43 -1.41 3.90 1.19
N VAL A 44 -1.23 5.05 0.54
CA VAL A 44 -0.68 6.26 1.16
C VAL A 44 -1.70 7.39 1.04
N PRO A 45 -2.45 7.71 2.11
CA PRO A 45 -3.38 8.84 2.11
C PRO A 45 -2.68 10.13 1.72
N ARG A 46 -3.22 10.87 0.75
CA ARG A 46 -2.62 12.13 0.27
C ARG A 46 -2.89 13.30 1.24
N ARG A 47 -2.34 13.19 2.45
CA ARG A 47 -2.38 14.19 3.54
C ARG A 47 -0.95 14.43 4.03
N ALA A 48 -0.41 15.61 3.77
CA ALA A 48 1.03 15.88 3.87
C ALA A 48 1.65 15.59 5.24
N GLN A 49 0.89 15.78 6.32
CA GLN A 49 1.38 15.67 7.69
C GLN A 49 0.81 14.46 8.46
N ALA A 50 0.04 13.59 7.80
CA ALA A 50 -0.54 12.42 8.47
C ALA A 50 0.53 11.37 8.74
N ARG A 51 0.64 10.95 10.00
CA ARG A 51 1.57 9.92 10.46
C ARG A 51 0.83 8.71 11.00
N GLU A 52 -0.24 8.98 11.74
CA GLU A 52 -1.09 7.98 12.38
C GLU A 52 -2.50 8.02 11.80
N LEU A 53 -3.26 6.93 11.96
CA LEU A 53 -4.68 6.90 11.57
C LEU A 53 -5.52 7.95 12.31
N VAL A 54 -5.12 8.30 13.55
CA VAL A 54 -5.80 9.31 14.37
C VAL A 54 -5.53 10.76 13.92
N ASP A 55 -4.56 10.97 13.03
CA ASP A 55 -4.29 12.29 12.43
C ASP A 55 -5.30 12.61 11.30
N LEU A 56 -6.02 11.60 10.81
CA LEU A 56 -7.01 11.76 9.76
C LEU A 56 -8.30 12.37 10.33
N SER A 57 -8.94 13.21 9.52
CA SER A 57 -10.33 13.60 9.78
C SER A 57 -11.25 12.37 9.78
N GLU A 58 -12.41 12.44 10.42
CA GLU A 58 -13.39 11.33 10.39
C GLU A 58 -13.76 10.92 8.95
N ALA A 59 -13.90 11.91 8.06
CA ALA A 59 -14.18 11.68 6.65
C ALA A 59 -13.03 10.95 5.94
N ASP A 60 -11.78 11.36 6.19
CA ASP A 60 -10.60 10.71 5.60
C ASP A 60 -10.39 9.31 6.17
N HIS A 61 -10.61 9.10 7.47
CA HIS A 61 -10.53 7.78 8.09
C HIS A 61 -11.58 6.82 7.50
N ALA A 62 -12.81 7.30 7.29
CA ALA A 62 -13.86 6.53 6.62
C ALA A 62 -13.50 6.23 5.16
N ALA A 63 -12.98 7.20 4.41
CA ALA A 63 -12.52 7.01 3.04
C ALA A 63 -11.38 6.00 2.95
N LEU A 64 -10.37 6.10 3.82
CA LEU A 64 -9.26 5.14 3.88
C LEU A 64 -9.77 3.73 4.21
N SER A 65 -10.70 3.60 5.14
CA SER A 65 -11.31 2.30 5.47
C SER A 65 -12.04 1.68 4.28
N ALA A 66 -12.74 2.49 3.48
CA ALA A 66 -13.39 2.05 2.25
C ALA A 66 -12.36 1.62 1.18
N GLU A 67 -11.29 2.39 1.00
CA GLU A 67 -10.20 2.06 0.07
C GLU A 67 -9.45 0.78 0.47
N ILE A 68 -9.14 0.60 1.76
CA ILE A 68 -8.54 -0.65 2.28
C ILE A 68 -9.42 -1.83 1.91
N ARG A 69 -10.74 -1.73 2.11
CA ARG A 69 -11.69 -2.79 1.75
C ARG A 69 -11.69 -3.07 0.25
N GLN A 70 -11.76 -2.03 -0.58
CA GLN A 70 -11.79 -2.16 -2.04
C GLN A 70 -10.51 -2.80 -2.58
N VAL A 71 -9.34 -2.31 -2.15
CA VAL A 71 -8.04 -2.84 -2.58
C VAL A 71 -7.81 -4.27 -2.06
N SER A 72 -8.21 -4.56 -0.82
CA SER A 72 -8.15 -5.91 -0.26
C SER A 72 -8.97 -6.91 -1.09
N GLN A 73 -10.18 -6.52 -1.51
CA GLN A 73 -11.03 -7.36 -2.36
C GLN A 73 -10.42 -7.56 -3.74
N ALA A 74 -10.01 -6.46 -4.40
CA ALA A 74 -9.39 -6.52 -5.72
C ALA A 74 -8.13 -7.40 -5.74
N LEU A 75 -7.28 -7.30 -4.71
CA LEU A 75 -6.08 -8.13 -4.59
C LEU A 75 -6.45 -9.61 -4.41
N ARG A 76 -7.34 -9.92 -3.47
CA ARG A 76 -7.80 -11.30 -3.19
C ARG A 76 -8.42 -11.96 -4.43
N ASP A 77 -9.14 -11.21 -5.24
CA ASP A 77 -9.81 -11.71 -6.45
C ASP A 77 -8.87 -11.79 -7.67
N LEU A 78 -7.64 -11.28 -7.55
CA LEU A 78 -6.65 -11.29 -8.63
C LEU A 78 -5.58 -12.36 -8.44
N VAL A 79 -5.18 -12.65 -7.19
CA VAL A 79 -4.07 -13.56 -6.89
C VAL A 79 -4.47 -14.63 -5.86
N PRO A 80 -3.82 -15.81 -5.85
CA PRO A 80 -4.03 -16.81 -4.81
C PRO A 80 -3.86 -16.20 -3.42
N THR A 81 -4.87 -16.37 -2.57
CA THR A 81 -4.91 -15.73 -1.25
C THR A 81 -5.66 -16.62 -0.25
N ASP A 82 -4.95 -17.17 0.72
CA ASP A 82 -5.55 -17.86 1.86
C ASP A 82 -5.95 -16.86 2.96
N LYS A 83 -5.16 -15.78 3.12
CA LYS A 83 -5.40 -14.75 4.14
C LYS A 83 -4.87 -13.40 3.67
N LEU A 84 -5.58 -12.33 4.01
CA LEU A 84 -5.06 -10.97 3.89
C LEU A 84 -4.40 -10.52 5.21
N ASN A 85 -3.26 -9.84 5.12
CA ASN A 85 -2.68 -9.08 6.22
C ASN A 85 -2.80 -7.59 5.91
N VAL A 86 -3.35 -6.83 6.85
CA VAL A 86 -3.52 -5.38 6.74
C VAL A 86 -2.93 -4.74 7.99
N ALA A 87 -2.06 -3.75 7.81
CA ALA A 87 -1.42 -3.06 8.94
C ALA A 87 -0.96 -1.65 8.56
N ALA A 88 -1.13 -0.71 9.49
CA ALA A 88 -0.40 0.55 9.53
C ALA A 88 0.68 0.40 10.61
N LEU A 89 1.96 0.54 10.25
CA LEU A 89 3.08 0.40 11.18
C LEU A 89 3.85 1.72 11.31
N GLY A 90 4.67 2.08 10.32
CA GLY A 90 5.27 3.41 10.26
C GLY A 90 6.52 3.66 11.14
N ASN A 91 7.08 2.63 11.81
CA ASN A 91 8.25 2.81 12.70
C ASN A 91 9.48 3.46 12.02
N MET A 92 9.74 3.13 10.75
CA MET A 92 10.91 3.65 9.99
C MET A 92 10.56 4.76 8.99
N VAL A 93 9.34 4.74 8.46
CA VAL A 93 8.80 5.74 7.53
C VAL A 93 7.59 6.36 8.22
N PRO A 94 7.73 7.59 8.78
CA PRO A 94 6.66 8.19 9.58
C PRO A 94 5.42 8.60 8.79
N GLN A 95 5.52 8.78 7.47
CA GLN A 95 4.36 9.11 6.64
C GLN A 95 3.35 7.97 6.70
N LEU A 96 2.08 8.28 7.00
CA LEU A 96 1.02 7.29 7.12
C LEU A 96 0.91 6.46 5.84
N HIS A 97 1.03 5.14 6.00
CA HIS A 97 0.81 4.19 4.93
C HIS A 97 0.24 2.88 5.49
N VAL A 98 -0.62 2.25 4.71
CA VAL A 98 -1.30 1.00 5.09
C VAL A 98 -0.91 -0.10 4.12
N HIS A 99 -0.34 -1.17 4.66
CA HIS A 99 0.00 -2.36 3.91
C HIS A 99 -1.24 -3.23 3.70
N VAL A 100 -1.41 -3.79 2.51
CA VAL A 100 -2.40 -4.82 2.18
C VAL A 100 -1.69 -5.95 1.44
N ILE A 101 -1.59 -7.12 2.07
CA ILE A 101 -0.75 -8.23 1.61
C ILE A 101 -1.58 -9.49 1.46
N ALA A 102 -1.52 -10.13 0.29
CA ALA A 102 -2.05 -11.47 0.07
C ALA A 102 -1.05 -12.52 0.60
N ARG A 103 -1.54 -13.44 1.43
CA ARG A 103 -0.76 -14.51 2.05
C ARG A 103 -1.29 -15.88 1.63
N THR A 104 -0.39 -16.83 1.48
CA THR A 104 -0.71 -18.24 1.18
C THR A 104 0.06 -19.17 2.12
N ARG A 105 -0.51 -20.32 2.44
CA ARG A 105 0.21 -21.37 3.16
C ARG A 105 1.43 -21.78 2.34
N GLY A 106 2.61 -21.70 2.94
CA GLY A 106 3.88 -22.00 2.26
C GLY A 106 4.51 -20.80 1.54
N ASP A 107 3.97 -19.58 1.67
CA ASP A 107 4.72 -18.39 1.29
C ASP A 107 6.00 -18.23 2.14
N ALA A 108 6.93 -17.38 1.68
CA ALA A 108 8.27 -17.25 2.24
C ALA A 108 8.33 -16.86 3.73
N ALA A 109 7.21 -16.43 4.34
CA ALA A 109 7.15 -16.03 5.74
C ALA A 109 6.03 -16.72 6.54
N TRP A 110 5.26 -17.64 5.95
CA TRP A 110 4.12 -18.27 6.64
C TRP A 110 4.57 -19.10 7.86
N PRO A 111 3.88 -19.06 9.02
CA PRO A 111 2.69 -18.25 9.35
C PRO A 111 3.02 -16.87 9.96
N GLY A 112 4.30 -16.49 9.99
CA GLY A 112 4.77 -15.24 10.56
C GLY A 112 4.48 -13.99 9.69
N PRO A 113 4.82 -12.80 10.23
CA PRO A 113 4.75 -11.55 9.48
C PRO A 113 5.78 -11.50 8.34
N VAL A 114 5.46 -10.77 7.26
CA VAL A 114 6.40 -10.55 6.15
C VAL A 114 7.49 -9.53 6.48
N TRP A 115 7.21 -8.59 7.39
CA TRP A 115 8.13 -7.51 7.74
C TRP A 115 9.38 -8.07 8.44
N GLY A 116 10.56 -7.82 7.87
CA GLY A 116 11.84 -8.32 8.39
C GLY A 116 12.12 -9.80 8.09
N ALA A 117 11.23 -10.49 7.38
CA ALA A 117 11.45 -11.87 6.98
C ALA A 117 12.27 -11.94 5.68
N GLY A 118 13.52 -12.40 5.77
CA GLY A 118 14.40 -12.60 4.61
C GLY A 118 14.79 -11.29 3.90
N ARG A 119 15.10 -11.39 2.60
CA ARG A 119 15.51 -10.26 1.75
C ARG A 119 14.51 -10.09 0.61
N ALA A 120 14.16 -8.84 0.30
CA ALA A 120 13.24 -8.53 -0.79
C ALA A 120 13.79 -9.03 -2.14
N GLU A 121 12.91 -9.57 -2.98
CA GLU A 121 13.23 -10.02 -4.33
C GLU A 121 12.45 -9.15 -5.33
N PRO A 122 13.11 -8.30 -6.14
CA PRO A 122 12.41 -7.37 -7.02
C PRO A 122 11.60 -8.11 -8.09
N TYR A 123 10.49 -7.50 -8.51
CA TYR A 123 9.70 -8.04 -9.62
C TYR A 123 10.47 -7.95 -10.94
N ASP A 124 10.33 -8.97 -11.79
CA ASP A 124 10.49 -8.80 -13.22
C ASP A 124 9.52 -7.72 -13.74
N VAL A 125 9.97 -6.90 -14.68
CA VAL A 125 9.19 -5.76 -15.19
C VAL A 125 7.84 -6.21 -15.75
N ALA A 126 7.81 -7.28 -16.54
CA ALA A 126 6.57 -7.74 -17.16
C ALA A 126 5.64 -8.38 -16.12
N ALA A 127 6.18 -9.04 -15.08
CA ALA A 127 5.40 -9.56 -13.98
C ALA A 127 4.73 -8.45 -13.16
N ALA A 128 5.49 -7.40 -12.82
CA ALA A 128 4.94 -6.21 -12.15
C ALA A 128 3.82 -5.59 -12.98
N GLU A 129 4.06 -5.30 -14.26
CA GLU A 129 3.04 -4.67 -15.12
C GLU A 129 1.76 -5.48 -15.26
N ARG A 130 1.85 -6.81 -15.37
CA ARG A 130 0.65 -7.67 -15.41
C ARG A 130 -0.18 -7.55 -14.13
N LEU A 131 0.47 -7.59 -12.97
CA LEU A 131 -0.21 -7.45 -11.68
C LEU A 131 -0.84 -6.06 -11.54
N MET A 132 -0.07 -5.00 -11.85
CA MET A 132 -0.56 -3.62 -11.76
C MET A 132 -1.72 -3.37 -12.73
N ALA A 133 -1.66 -3.86 -13.97
CA ALA A 133 -2.76 -3.75 -14.93
C ALA A 133 -4.02 -4.49 -14.45
N GLY A 134 -3.86 -5.68 -13.87
CA GLY A 134 -4.99 -6.45 -13.30
C GLY A 134 -5.67 -5.73 -12.13
N LEU A 135 -4.89 -5.01 -11.32
CA LEU A 135 -5.39 -4.17 -10.21
C LEU A 135 -6.09 -2.91 -10.75
N ARG A 136 -5.47 -2.20 -11.70
CA ARG A 136 -6.07 -1.01 -12.34
C ARG A 136 -7.45 -1.32 -12.90
N ALA A 137 -7.56 -2.39 -13.68
CA ALA A 137 -8.84 -2.83 -14.27
C ALA A 137 -9.93 -3.13 -13.22
N ARG A 138 -9.58 -3.73 -12.08
CA ARG A 138 -10.53 -4.05 -10.99
C ARG A 138 -10.93 -2.83 -10.16
N LEU A 139 -10.05 -1.84 -10.07
CA LEU A 139 -10.25 -0.65 -9.26
C LEU A 139 -10.83 0.52 -10.07
N GLY A 140 -10.90 0.39 -11.40
CA GLY A 140 -11.35 1.47 -12.29
C GLY A 140 -10.34 2.61 -12.38
N LEU A 141 -9.04 2.28 -12.31
CA LEU A 141 -7.91 3.19 -12.44
C LEU A 141 -7.32 3.17 -13.86
#